data_AF-A0A959A3T8-F1
#
_entry.id   AF-A0A959A3T8-F1
#
_cell.length_a   1.000
_cell.length_b   1.000
_cell.length_c   1.000
_cell.angle_alpha   90.00
_cell.angle_beta   90.00
_cell.angle_gamma   90.00
#
_symmetry.space_group_name_H-M   'P 1'
#
loop_
_entity.id
_entity.type
_entity.pdbx_description
1 polymer ?
#
loop_
_entity_poly.entity_id
_entity_poly.type
_entity_poly.pdbx_seq_one_letter_code
_entity_poly.pdbx_strand_id
1 'polypeptide(L)'
;MKKLVLLGLGITFSVTLFAQNTFTSNNATPGTDFNNVANWTGTGTPNFSNGLDVFIIRDGDSYTATSNLNIKTLTLGQGGAGGALTLPAGTATLDLEGNMIFEVNSTLTANDNQVNIAGNWTVNSGASFSSTGTVIFDAALVQTISTDATFNNLTFSGGGVVTTGGDVSVNGSWLITNNTTFSTGDTHTLSGDITVDDGSVYNATDGILTLNGSVDQAMNIGSNATFDRIYFNPGAAININVTGDLVANDLTLVYPNATLNGSGDHSFQGLRQEGTCNFTGSITFTGGTVYDNDDNAFSLGTADITISGSVNFSSGDDNITVGGNLTVDGNYLVLNEGSVTGSGGTLQVNSGNTLYVRGVDNFPTGFGLVVFEDNTARANYDMAGNQTVRGNITYGRLALGNSGTKTVDGPLDIDGYLDLNNGISLNLSTFNHTLAGDLYNQTDASISQTGGTFTFDAPDANQRMEDKGTGTYMFSTLVFTNTAPTAVRTKNIDATNVSV
;
A
#
# COMPACT_ATOMS: atom_id res chain seq x y z
N MET A 1 -4.10 -30.63 -39.37
CA MET A 1 -3.29 -31.82 -39.76
C MET A 1 -2.02 -31.37 -40.47
N LYS A 2 -0.85 -31.40 -39.80
CA LYS A 2 0.45 -31.23 -40.46
C LYS A 2 1.07 -32.62 -40.67
N LYS A 3 1.52 -32.87 -41.90
CA LYS A 3 2.11 -34.14 -42.35
C LYS A 3 3.56 -34.20 -41.83
N LEU A 4 3.83 -35.02 -40.83
CA LEU A 4 5.20 -35.29 -40.38
C LEU A 4 5.79 -36.37 -41.29
N VAL A 5 6.83 -36.02 -42.06
CA VAL A 5 7.59 -36.96 -42.90
C VAL A 5 8.91 -37.24 -42.17
N LEU A 6 9.07 -38.45 -41.63
CA LEU A 6 10.36 -38.95 -41.15
C LEU A 6 10.86 -40.05 -42.09
N LEU A 7 12.05 -39.83 -42.66
CA LEU A 7 12.77 -40.78 -43.50
C LEU A 7 13.86 -41.48 -42.68
N GLY A 8 13.82 -42.81 -42.67
CA GLY A 8 15.02 -43.65 -42.57
C GLY A 8 15.55 -43.98 -41.18
N LEU A 9 14.90 -44.92 -40.49
CA LEU A 9 15.50 -45.93 -39.59
C LEU A 9 14.35 -46.86 -39.14
N GLY A 10 14.57 -48.18 -39.14
CA GLY A 10 13.54 -49.22 -38.91
C GLY A 10 12.98 -49.30 -37.48
N ILE A 11 12.63 -48.15 -36.89
CA ILE A 11 11.96 -48.04 -35.60
C ILE A 11 10.51 -47.63 -35.89
N THR A 12 9.56 -48.51 -35.58
CA THR A 12 8.13 -48.21 -35.71
C THR A 12 7.70 -47.35 -34.52
N PHE A 13 7.50 -46.06 -34.71
CA PHE A 13 6.82 -45.21 -33.73
C PHE A 13 5.31 -45.23 -34.02
N SER A 14 4.53 -45.81 -33.10
CA SER A 14 3.08 -45.64 -33.10
C SER A 14 2.77 -44.26 -32.49
N VAL A 15 2.51 -43.27 -33.34
CA VAL A 15 1.98 -41.98 -32.90
C VAL A 15 0.46 -42.08 -32.96
N THR A 16 -0.19 -42.24 -31.80
CA THR A 16 -1.64 -42.11 -31.68
C THR A 16 -1.98 -40.62 -31.68
N LEU A 17 -2.40 -40.09 -32.83
CA LEU A 17 -3.04 -38.77 -32.87
C LEU A 17 -4.47 -38.92 -32.34
N PHE A 18 -4.72 -38.40 -31.14
CA PHE A 18 -6.08 -38.23 -30.64
C PHE A 18 -6.69 -36.98 -31.28
N ALA A 19 -7.84 -37.14 -31.93
CA ALA A 19 -8.62 -36.00 -32.42
C ALA A 19 -9.38 -35.38 -31.24
N GLN A 20 -9.37 -34.05 -31.15
CA GLN A 20 -10.27 -33.30 -30.26
C GLN A 20 -11.69 -33.42 -30.81
N ASN A 21 -12.60 -33.98 -30.02
CA ASN A 21 -14.02 -34.05 -30.37
C ASN A 21 -14.83 -33.09 -29.51
N THR A 22 -16.00 -32.70 -30.01
CA THR A 22 -16.98 -31.93 -29.26
C THR A 22 -18.23 -32.76 -29.09
N PHE A 23 -18.69 -32.85 -27.85
CA PHE A 23 -19.86 -33.61 -27.44
C PHE A 23 -20.91 -32.69 -26.82
N THR A 24 -22.15 -32.85 -27.29
CA THR A 24 -23.30 -32.11 -26.78
C THR A 24 -24.26 -33.10 -26.12
N SER A 25 -24.77 -32.76 -24.94
CA SER A 25 -25.71 -33.59 -24.19
C SER A 25 -27.00 -33.88 -24.97
N ASN A 26 -27.71 -34.98 -24.70
CA ASN A 26 -28.88 -35.41 -25.48
C ASN A 26 -30.19 -35.65 -24.68
N ASN A 27 -30.61 -34.67 -23.88
CA ASN A 27 -31.88 -34.61 -23.12
C ASN A 27 -31.76 -35.29 -21.75
N ALA A 28 -30.90 -34.74 -20.89
CA ALA A 28 -30.60 -35.28 -19.58
C ALA A 28 -31.44 -34.62 -18.49
N THR A 29 -32.15 -35.42 -17.71
CA THR A 29 -32.83 -34.97 -16.49
C THR A 29 -31.86 -34.96 -15.30
N PRO A 30 -32.14 -34.22 -14.22
CA PRO A 30 -31.31 -34.22 -13.00
C PRO A 30 -30.94 -35.63 -12.54
N GLY A 31 -29.66 -35.84 -12.20
CA GLY A 31 -29.11 -37.14 -11.78
C GLY A 31 -28.66 -38.06 -12.92
N THR A 32 -28.75 -37.62 -14.18
CA THR A 32 -28.17 -38.34 -15.32
C THR A 32 -26.65 -38.41 -15.17
N ASP A 33 -26.06 -39.60 -15.35
CA ASP A 33 -24.61 -39.81 -15.22
C ASP A 33 -23.83 -39.11 -16.33
N PHE A 34 -22.95 -38.18 -15.96
CA PHE A 34 -22.07 -37.47 -16.91
C PHE A 34 -21.15 -38.44 -17.66
N ASN A 35 -20.69 -39.49 -16.98
CA ASN A 35 -19.69 -40.43 -17.49
C ASN A 35 -20.29 -41.51 -18.42
N ASN A 36 -21.61 -41.52 -18.62
CA ASN A 36 -22.24 -42.46 -19.53
C ASN A 36 -22.18 -41.93 -20.99
N VAL A 37 -21.40 -42.61 -21.82
CA VAL A 37 -21.18 -42.29 -23.24
C VAL A 37 -22.47 -42.15 -24.06
N ALA A 38 -23.54 -42.83 -23.67
CA ALA A 38 -24.83 -42.78 -24.39
C ALA A 38 -25.54 -41.42 -24.26
N ASN A 39 -25.14 -40.61 -23.28
CA ASN A 39 -25.75 -39.32 -23.00
C ASN A 39 -25.20 -38.17 -23.88
N TRP A 40 -24.30 -38.49 -24.80
CA TRP A 40 -23.54 -37.53 -25.58
C TRP A 40 -23.72 -37.75 -27.09
N THR A 41 -23.82 -36.65 -27.83
CA THR A 41 -23.86 -36.62 -29.30
C THR A 41 -22.63 -35.91 -29.83
N GLY A 42 -21.94 -36.53 -30.78
CA GLY A 42 -20.69 -36.02 -31.36
C GLY A 42 -20.04 -37.04 -32.29
N THR A 43 -18.89 -36.69 -32.87
CA THR A 43 -18.08 -37.67 -33.63
C THR A 43 -17.14 -38.43 -32.70
N GLY A 44 -17.18 -39.76 -32.74
CA GLY A 44 -16.34 -40.61 -31.90
C GLY A 44 -17.00 -41.03 -30.58
N THR A 45 -16.20 -41.60 -29.68
CA THR A 45 -16.64 -42.00 -28.33
C THR A 45 -16.10 -40.97 -27.33
N PRO A 46 -16.96 -40.38 -26.47
CA PRO A 46 -16.50 -39.45 -25.45
C PRO A 46 -15.44 -40.05 -24.55
N ASN A 47 -14.39 -39.27 -24.26
CA ASN A 47 -13.39 -39.61 -23.26
C ASN A 47 -13.39 -38.57 -22.14
N PHE A 48 -13.57 -39.06 -20.91
CA PHE A 48 -13.66 -38.23 -19.71
C PHE A 48 -12.36 -38.17 -18.90
N SER A 49 -11.25 -38.67 -19.44
CA SER A 49 -10.01 -38.93 -18.69
C SER A 49 -8.71 -38.51 -19.37
N ASN A 50 -8.80 -37.92 -20.58
CA ASN A 50 -7.62 -37.64 -21.40
C ASN A 50 -7.34 -36.15 -21.61
N GLY A 51 -8.25 -35.26 -21.18
CA GLY A 51 -8.05 -33.81 -21.31
C GLY A 51 -8.22 -33.26 -22.73
N LEU A 52 -8.74 -34.06 -23.68
CA LEU A 52 -8.78 -33.67 -25.09
C LEU A 52 -10.17 -33.30 -25.60
N ASP A 53 -11.22 -33.88 -25.03
CA ASP A 53 -12.59 -33.72 -25.53
C ASP A 53 -13.31 -32.51 -24.91
N VAL A 54 -14.14 -31.84 -25.70
CA VAL A 54 -14.95 -30.68 -25.30
C VAL A 54 -16.39 -31.13 -25.03
N PHE A 55 -16.98 -30.67 -23.94
CA PHE A 55 -18.34 -31.02 -23.53
C PHE A 55 -19.24 -29.80 -23.38
N ILE A 56 -20.45 -29.88 -23.94
CA ILE A 56 -21.49 -28.86 -23.86
C ILE A 56 -22.74 -29.49 -23.24
N ILE A 57 -23.10 -29.05 -22.03
CA ILE A 57 -24.39 -29.38 -21.41
C ILE A 57 -25.40 -28.38 -21.93
N ARG A 58 -26.40 -28.81 -22.70
CA ARG A 58 -27.42 -27.91 -23.26
C ARG A 58 -28.30 -27.29 -22.18
N ASP A 59 -29.00 -26.25 -22.57
CA ASP A 59 -30.05 -25.63 -21.78
C ASP A 59 -31.09 -26.66 -21.32
N GLY A 60 -31.36 -26.67 -20.01
CA GLY A 60 -32.30 -27.59 -19.36
C GLY A 60 -31.75 -28.98 -19.05
N ASP A 61 -30.57 -29.34 -19.58
CA ASP A 61 -29.92 -30.61 -19.28
C ASP A 61 -29.16 -30.52 -17.94
N SER A 62 -29.21 -31.59 -17.15
CA SER A 62 -28.55 -31.66 -15.83
C SER A 62 -27.88 -33.01 -15.61
N TYR A 63 -26.62 -32.96 -15.14
CA TYR A 63 -25.79 -34.14 -14.94
C TYR A 63 -25.18 -34.21 -13.54
N THR A 64 -24.87 -35.44 -13.13
CA THR A 64 -24.04 -35.73 -11.97
C THR A 64 -22.82 -36.52 -12.43
N ALA A 65 -21.62 -36.08 -12.07
CA ALA A 65 -20.40 -36.87 -12.31
C ALA A 65 -20.38 -38.10 -11.39
N THR A 66 -19.92 -39.24 -11.90
CA THR A 66 -19.76 -40.48 -11.11
C THR A 66 -18.30 -40.86 -10.90
N SER A 67 -17.37 -40.11 -11.52
CA SER A 67 -15.93 -40.22 -11.36
C SER A 67 -15.24 -38.91 -11.72
N ASN A 68 -13.92 -38.85 -11.54
CA ASN A 68 -13.11 -37.72 -11.98
C ASN A 68 -13.31 -37.44 -13.46
N LEU A 69 -13.37 -36.15 -13.80
CA LEU A 69 -13.45 -35.66 -15.16
C LEU A 69 -12.12 -34.97 -15.50
N ASN A 70 -11.38 -35.48 -16.46
CA ASN A 70 -10.27 -34.78 -17.11
C ASN A 70 -10.64 -34.59 -18.59
N ILE A 71 -11.04 -33.38 -18.94
CA ILE A 71 -11.61 -32.99 -20.24
C ILE A 71 -11.00 -31.66 -20.71
N LYS A 72 -11.20 -31.28 -21.97
CA LYS A 72 -10.59 -30.05 -22.51
C LYS A 72 -11.34 -28.79 -22.11
N THR A 73 -12.63 -28.73 -22.38
CA THR A 73 -13.46 -27.54 -22.11
C THR A 73 -14.83 -28.02 -21.69
N LEU A 74 -15.41 -27.32 -20.70
CA LEU A 74 -16.78 -27.52 -20.29
C LEU A 74 -17.59 -26.24 -20.52
N THR A 75 -18.68 -26.36 -21.28
CA THR A 75 -19.68 -25.31 -21.44
C THR A 75 -20.99 -25.75 -20.80
N LEU A 76 -21.50 -24.96 -19.87
CA LEU A 76 -22.78 -25.18 -19.22
C LEU A 76 -23.82 -24.23 -19.82
N GLY A 77 -24.72 -24.77 -20.61
CA GLY A 77 -25.79 -24.06 -21.32
C GLY A 77 -25.44 -23.68 -22.75
N GLN A 78 -26.43 -23.07 -23.42
CA GLN A 78 -26.35 -22.53 -24.78
C GLN A 78 -27.02 -21.14 -24.88
N GLY A 79 -27.19 -20.46 -23.75
CA GLY A 79 -27.53 -19.03 -23.67
C GLY A 79 -28.95 -18.68 -23.23
N GLY A 80 -29.80 -19.64 -22.85
CA GLY A 80 -31.19 -19.40 -22.43
C GLY A 80 -31.51 -19.90 -21.02
N ALA A 81 -31.72 -21.22 -20.89
CA ALA A 81 -32.18 -21.84 -19.64
C ALA A 81 -31.05 -22.40 -18.75
N GLY A 82 -29.81 -22.44 -19.26
CA GLY A 82 -28.64 -22.93 -18.54
C GLY A 82 -28.55 -24.45 -18.49
N GLY A 83 -27.33 -24.98 -18.56
CA GLY A 83 -27.03 -26.38 -18.27
C GLY A 83 -26.53 -26.53 -16.83
N ALA A 84 -26.62 -27.73 -16.27
CA ALA A 84 -26.17 -28.00 -14.90
C ALA A 84 -25.24 -29.21 -14.78
N LEU A 85 -24.18 -29.06 -13.97
CA LEU A 85 -23.30 -30.15 -13.53
C LEU A 85 -23.20 -30.17 -12.00
N THR A 86 -23.32 -31.37 -11.42
CA THR A 86 -23.05 -31.64 -10.00
C THR A 86 -21.89 -32.62 -9.87
N LEU A 87 -20.85 -32.26 -9.10
CA LEU A 87 -19.82 -33.19 -8.64
C LEU A 87 -20.24 -33.69 -7.26
N PRO A 88 -20.45 -35.00 -7.02
CA PRO A 88 -20.81 -35.48 -5.70
C PRO A 88 -19.69 -35.22 -4.69
N ALA A 89 -20.06 -34.90 -3.44
CA ALA A 89 -19.08 -34.53 -2.42
C ALA A 89 -17.96 -35.57 -2.24
N GLY A 90 -16.72 -35.12 -2.22
CA GLY A 90 -15.50 -35.86 -1.90
C GLY A 90 -15.13 -37.00 -2.86
N THR A 91 -15.72 -37.07 -4.05
CA THR A 91 -15.61 -38.27 -4.93
C THR A 91 -15.21 -37.98 -6.37
N ALA A 92 -15.14 -36.72 -6.80
CA ALA A 92 -14.84 -36.39 -8.19
C ALA A 92 -14.05 -35.09 -8.32
N THR A 93 -12.90 -35.10 -8.98
CA THR A 93 -12.24 -33.87 -9.44
C THR A 93 -12.76 -33.45 -10.81
N LEU A 94 -12.84 -32.14 -11.06
CA LEU A 94 -13.03 -31.60 -12.40
C LEU A 94 -11.72 -30.95 -12.85
N ASP A 95 -11.11 -31.51 -13.88
CA ASP A 95 -9.85 -31.08 -14.45
C ASP A 95 -10.07 -30.67 -15.90
N LEU A 96 -9.84 -29.38 -16.18
CA LEU A 96 -10.08 -28.76 -17.46
C LEU A 96 -8.75 -28.31 -18.06
N GLU A 97 -8.31 -28.95 -19.13
CA GLU A 97 -7.11 -28.54 -19.89
C GLU A 97 -7.33 -27.20 -20.65
N GLY A 98 -8.49 -26.59 -20.52
CA GLY A 98 -8.98 -25.43 -21.26
C GLY A 98 -10.04 -24.69 -20.46
N ASN A 99 -11.06 -24.16 -21.14
CA ASN A 99 -11.95 -23.16 -20.54
C ASN A 99 -13.07 -23.79 -19.71
N MET A 100 -13.45 -23.11 -18.63
CA MET A 100 -14.75 -23.25 -17.99
C MET A 100 -15.67 -22.13 -18.46
N ILE A 101 -16.80 -22.48 -19.07
CA ILE A 101 -17.76 -21.52 -19.63
C ILE A 101 -19.13 -21.75 -19.01
N PHE A 102 -19.61 -20.77 -18.26
CA PHE A 102 -20.96 -20.71 -17.73
C PHE A 102 -21.81 -19.82 -18.63
N GLU A 103 -22.74 -20.42 -19.38
CA GLU A 103 -23.75 -19.65 -20.10
C GLU A 103 -24.85 -19.17 -19.15
N VAL A 104 -25.75 -18.35 -19.69
CA VAL A 104 -26.86 -17.74 -18.95
C VAL A 104 -27.64 -18.78 -18.14
N ASN A 105 -27.89 -18.50 -16.86
CA ASN A 105 -28.63 -19.35 -15.91
C ASN A 105 -28.03 -20.75 -15.65
N SER A 106 -26.78 -21.00 -16.05
CA SER A 106 -26.13 -22.29 -15.82
C SER A 106 -25.74 -22.52 -14.36
N THR A 107 -25.48 -23.77 -13.98
CA THR A 107 -25.13 -24.12 -12.59
C THR A 107 -24.01 -25.15 -12.52
N LEU A 108 -22.93 -24.84 -11.80
CA LEU A 108 -21.96 -25.84 -11.33
C LEU A 108 -22.05 -25.97 -9.81
N THR A 109 -22.35 -27.17 -9.34
CA THR A 109 -22.25 -27.55 -7.93
C THR A 109 -21.05 -28.45 -7.75
N ALA A 110 -19.91 -27.89 -7.32
CA ALA A 110 -18.67 -28.63 -7.14
C ALA A 110 -18.53 -29.27 -5.75
N ASN A 111 -19.38 -28.90 -4.77
CA ASN A 111 -19.24 -29.33 -3.37
C ASN A 111 -17.81 -29.09 -2.86
N ASP A 112 -17.24 -29.99 -2.07
CA ASP A 112 -15.88 -29.94 -1.50
C ASP A 112 -14.78 -30.40 -2.48
N ASN A 113 -15.13 -30.64 -3.75
CA ASN A 113 -14.17 -31.13 -4.73
C ASN A 113 -13.25 -30.03 -5.28
N GLN A 114 -12.10 -30.46 -5.79
CA GLN A 114 -11.16 -29.62 -6.52
C GLN A 114 -11.61 -29.41 -7.98
N VAL A 115 -11.46 -28.17 -8.46
CA VAL A 115 -11.66 -27.80 -9.87
C VAL A 115 -10.36 -27.21 -10.41
N ASN A 116 -9.68 -27.92 -11.31
CA ASN A 116 -8.46 -27.47 -11.99
C ASN A 116 -8.80 -26.92 -13.37
N ILE A 117 -8.15 -25.81 -13.75
CA ILE A 117 -8.47 -25.05 -14.94
C ILE A 117 -7.17 -24.54 -15.53
N ALA A 118 -6.87 -24.99 -16.75
CA ALA A 118 -5.73 -24.52 -17.53
C ALA A 118 -6.11 -23.43 -18.55
N GLY A 119 -7.40 -23.13 -18.70
CA GLY A 119 -7.92 -22.05 -19.55
C GLY A 119 -8.58 -20.90 -18.78
N ASN A 120 -9.53 -20.24 -19.42
CA ASN A 120 -10.27 -19.11 -18.84
C ASN A 120 -11.49 -19.57 -18.04
N TRP A 121 -11.86 -18.76 -17.06
CA TRP A 121 -13.12 -18.84 -16.32
C TRP A 121 -14.07 -17.76 -16.83
N THR A 122 -15.13 -18.16 -17.53
CA THR A 122 -16.08 -17.24 -18.15
C THR A 122 -17.47 -17.42 -17.57
N VAL A 123 -18.04 -16.34 -17.02
CA VAL A 123 -19.38 -16.35 -16.41
C VAL A 123 -20.30 -15.38 -17.12
N ASN A 124 -21.42 -15.89 -17.63
CA ASN A 124 -22.51 -15.09 -18.18
C ASN A 124 -23.63 -14.89 -17.15
N SER A 125 -24.49 -13.89 -17.41
CA SER A 125 -25.51 -13.42 -16.47
C SER A 125 -26.40 -14.54 -15.91
N GLY A 126 -26.64 -14.51 -14.59
CA GLY A 126 -27.53 -15.45 -13.91
C GLY A 126 -26.94 -16.85 -13.68
N ALA A 127 -25.72 -17.14 -14.13
CA ALA A 127 -25.05 -18.38 -13.79
C ALA A 127 -24.71 -18.46 -12.31
N SER A 128 -24.66 -19.68 -11.77
CA SER A 128 -24.28 -19.95 -10.39
C SER A 128 -23.16 -20.98 -10.30
N PHE A 129 -22.20 -20.69 -9.43
CA PHE A 129 -21.15 -21.61 -9.03
C PHE A 129 -21.20 -21.75 -7.51
N SER A 130 -21.25 -22.98 -7.02
CA SER A 130 -21.17 -23.29 -5.60
C SER A 130 -20.10 -24.34 -5.34
N SER A 131 -19.25 -24.06 -4.37
CA SER A 131 -18.16 -24.93 -3.96
C SER A 131 -17.81 -24.63 -2.50
N THR A 132 -17.41 -25.66 -1.77
CA THR A 132 -16.67 -25.57 -0.51
C THR A 132 -15.23 -26.09 -0.67
N GLY A 133 -14.84 -26.48 -1.89
CA GLY A 133 -13.51 -26.95 -2.25
C GLY A 133 -12.60 -25.84 -2.76
N THR A 134 -11.63 -26.20 -3.59
CA THR A 134 -10.61 -25.30 -4.15
C THR A 134 -10.72 -25.23 -5.66
N VAL A 135 -10.71 -24.02 -6.21
CA VAL A 135 -10.48 -23.78 -7.64
C VAL A 135 -9.02 -23.45 -7.87
N ILE A 136 -8.40 -24.13 -8.83
CA ILE A 136 -6.98 -23.99 -9.17
C ILE A 136 -6.86 -23.56 -10.63
N PHE A 137 -6.17 -22.44 -10.85
CA PHE A 137 -5.69 -22.04 -12.16
C PHE A 137 -4.24 -22.52 -12.30
N ASP A 138 -4.01 -23.49 -13.18
CA ASP A 138 -2.78 -24.31 -13.23
C ASP A 138 -2.02 -24.26 -14.56
N ALA A 139 -2.35 -23.31 -15.46
CA ALA A 139 -1.62 -23.17 -16.71
C ALA A 139 -0.41 -22.23 -16.64
N ALA A 140 0.61 -22.60 -17.41
CA ALA A 140 1.76 -21.74 -17.70
C ALA A 140 1.46 -20.61 -18.71
N LEU A 141 0.22 -20.53 -19.21
CA LEU A 141 -0.24 -19.51 -20.15
C LEU A 141 -1.00 -18.41 -19.41
N VAL A 142 -1.46 -17.40 -20.15
CA VAL A 142 -2.36 -16.38 -19.59
C VAL A 142 -3.74 -17.00 -19.38
N GLN A 143 -4.30 -16.79 -18.20
CA GLN A 143 -5.66 -17.17 -17.82
C GLN A 143 -6.43 -15.93 -17.36
N THR A 144 -7.74 -15.90 -17.65
CA THR A 144 -8.60 -14.78 -17.26
C THR A 144 -9.85 -15.27 -16.55
N ILE A 145 -10.20 -14.60 -15.45
CA ILE A 145 -11.51 -14.64 -14.81
C ILE A 145 -12.29 -13.45 -15.38
N SER A 146 -13.24 -13.70 -16.29
CA SER A 146 -13.74 -12.65 -17.19
C SER A 146 -14.66 -11.62 -16.56
N THR A 147 -15.26 -11.93 -15.41
CA THR A 147 -16.27 -11.13 -14.72
C THR A 147 -16.22 -11.47 -13.23
N ASP A 148 -17.08 -10.85 -12.43
CA ASP A 148 -17.22 -11.14 -11.00
C ASP A 148 -17.36 -12.65 -10.74
N ALA A 149 -16.62 -13.12 -9.74
CA ALA A 149 -16.62 -14.53 -9.35
C ALA A 149 -16.38 -14.70 -7.84
N THR A 150 -17.08 -15.66 -7.24
CA THR A 150 -16.86 -16.06 -5.84
C THR A 150 -16.28 -17.46 -5.78
N PHE A 151 -15.20 -17.62 -5.02
CA PHE A 151 -14.57 -18.90 -4.75
C PHE A 151 -14.58 -19.18 -3.24
N ASN A 152 -14.61 -20.46 -2.89
CA ASN A 152 -14.36 -20.85 -1.50
C ASN A 152 -12.87 -20.78 -1.20
N ASN A 153 -12.05 -21.61 -1.84
CA ASN A 153 -10.60 -21.43 -1.86
C ASN A 153 -10.12 -21.22 -3.29
N LEU A 154 -9.07 -20.43 -3.45
CA LEU A 154 -8.50 -20.09 -4.75
C LEU A 154 -6.99 -20.34 -4.77
N THR A 155 -6.49 -20.96 -5.84
CA THR A 155 -5.06 -21.17 -6.03
C THR A 155 -4.65 -20.83 -7.45
N PHE A 156 -3.57 -20.07 -7.59
CA PHE A 156 -2.89 -19.85 -8.86
C PHE A 156 -1.53 -20.52 -8.79
N SER A 157 -1.31 -21.56 -9.62
CA SER A 157 -0.14 -22.43 -9.50
C SER A 157 0.45 -22.87 -10.84
N GLY A 158 0.04 -22.25 -11.94
CA GLY A 158 0.48 -22.65 -13.27
C GLY A 158 1.83 -22.10 -13.73
N GLY A 159 2.36 -21.07 -13.05
CA GLY A 159 3.56 -20.33 -13.47
C GLY A 159 3.33 -19.36 -14.62
N GLY A 160 2.06 -19.19 -15.03
CA GLY A 160 1.63 -18.21 -16.03
C GLY A 160 1.22 -16.88 -15.43
N VAL A 161 0.33 -16.17 -16.13
CA VAL A 161 -0.28 -14.93 -15.66
C VAL A 161 -1.77 -15.14 -15.49
N VAL A 162 -2.32 -14.78 -14.34
CA VAL A 162 -3.77 -14.75 -14.11
C VAL A 162 -4.22 -13.29 -14.03
N THR A 163 -5.26 -12.94 -14.80
CA THR A 163 -5.89 -11.62 -14.77
C THR A 163 -7.38 -11.73 -14.45
N THR A 164 -7.95 -10.64 -13.96
CA THR A 164 -9.40 -10.50 -13.77
C THR A 164 -9.96 -9.47 -14.74
N GLY A 165 -11.25 -9.60 -15.07
CA GLY A 165 -12.06 -8.58 -15.72
C GLY A 165 -13.26 -8.17 -14.87
N GLY A 166 -13.21 -8.44 -13.57
CA GLY A 166 -14.27 -8.23 -12.61
C GLY A 166 -13.84 -8.65 -11.20
N ASP A 167 -14.71 -8.41 -10.22
CA ASP A 167 -14.36 -8.53 -8.81
C ASP A 167 -14.30 -10.00 -8.37
N VAL A 168 -13.19 -10.40 -7.74
CA VAL A 168 -13.01 -11.74 -7.16
C VAL A 168 -13.22 -11.69 -5.65
N SER A 169 -14.11 -12.56 -5.17
CA SER A 169 -14.35 -12.77 -3.74
C SER A 169 -13.89 -14.17 -3.34
N VAL A 170 -13.07 -14.27 -2.29
CA VAL A 170 -12.58 -15.55 -1.76
C VAL A 170 -12.97 -15.70 -0.30
N ASN A 171 -13.79 -16.71 0.02
CA ASN A 171 -14.31 -16.91 1.37
C ASN A 171 -13.29 -17.57 2.31
N GLY A 172 -12.39 -18.38 1.77
CA GLY A 172 -11.34 -19.11 2.46
C GLY A 172 -9.96 -18.60 2.04
N SER A 173 -9.03 -19.51 1.77
CA SER A 173 -7.64 -19.15 1.47
C SER A 173 -7.40 -18.83 0.00
N TRP A 174 -6.50 -17.88 -0.25
CA TRP A 174 -5.98 -17.52 -1.56
C TRP A 174 -4.48 -17.76 -1.62
N LEU A 175 -4.04 -18.69 -2.47
CA LEU A 175 -2.63 -19.02 -2.68
C LEU A 175 -2.17 -18.62 -4.10
N ILE A 176 -1.04 -17.93 -4.19
CA ILE A 176 -0.33 -17.66 -5.44
C ILE A 176 1.06 -18.29 -5.32
N THR A 177 1.35 -19.26 -6.18
CA THR A 177 2.55 -20.11 -6.08
C THR A 177 3.11 -20.46 -7.46
N ASN A 178 4.21 -21.22 -7.46
CA ASN A 178 4.87 -21.76 -8.66
C ASN A 178 5.27 -20.69 -9.68
N ASN A 179 5.77 -19.55 -9.20
CA ASN A 179 6.15 -18.39 -10.03
C ASN A 179 4.98 -17.84 -10.87
N THR A 180 3.75 -17.97 -10.36
CA THR A 180 2.57 -17.39 -11.01
C THR A 180 2.49 -15.89 -10.72
N THR A 181 2.12 -15.11 -11.73
CA THR A 181 1.82 -13.69 -11.57
C THR A 181 0.31 -13.48 -11.59
N PHE A 182 -0.25 -12.91 -10.52
CA PHE A 182 -1.58 -12.36 -10.53
C PHE A 182 -1.53 -10.86 -10.78
N SER A 183 -2.23 -10.38 -11.81
CA SER A 183 -2.29 -8.97 -12.16
C SER A 183 -3.72 -8.48 -12.29
N THR A 184 -4.06 -7.40 -11.59
CA THR A 184 -5.43 -6.90 -11.49
C THR A 184 -5.50 -5.37 -11.43
N GLY A 185 -6.64 -4.81 -11.82
CA GLY A 185 -7.06 -3.46 -11.47
C GLY A 185 -8.48 -3.43 -10.87
N ASP A 186 -9.03 -4.60 -10.54
CA ASP A 186 -10.39 -4.78 -10.03
C ASP A 186 -10.40 -4.81 -8.50
N THR A 187 -11.60 -4.79 -7.89
CA THR A 187 -11.75 -4.84 -6.44
C THR A 187 -11.97 -6.28 -5.97
N HIS A 188 -11.29 -6.68 -4.90
CA HIS A 188 -11.30 -8.05 -4.41
C HIS A 188 -11.64 -8.09 -2.92
N THR A 189 -12.30 -9.16 -2.49
CA THR A 189 -12.59 -9.41 -1.07
C THR A 189 -12.06 -10.77 -0.65
N LEU A 190 -11.52 -10.84 0.57
CA LEU A 190 -10.91 -12.04 1.12
C LEU A 190 -11.28 -12.19 2.59
N SER A 191 -11.94 -13.29 2.93
CA SER A 191 -12.31 -13.61 4.32
C SER A 191 -11.33 -14.55 5.03
N GLY A 192 -10.46 -15.26 4.29
CA GLY A 192 -9.41 -16.13 4.85
C GLY A 192 -8.00 -15.60 4.60
N ASP A 193 -7.03 -16.50 4.58
CA ASP A 193 -5.60 -16.12 4.45
C ASP A 193 -5.19 -15.86 3.00
N ILE A 194 -4.22 -14.97 2.79
CA ILE A 194 -3.52 -14.82 1.51
C ILE A 194 -2.06 -15.25 1.66
N THR A 195 -1.57 -16.02 0.69
CA THR A 195 -0.16 -16.39 0.57
C THR A 195 0.32 -16.15 -0.86
N VAL A 196 1.43 -15.44 -0.99
CA VAL A 196 2.18 -15.25 -2.23
C VAL A 196 3.56 -15.85 -1.98
N ASP A 197 3.80 -17.04 -2.49
CA ASP A 197 5.07 -17.73 -2.32
C ASP A 197 6.21 -16.98 -3.01
N ASP A 198 7.42 -17.13 -2.48
CA ASP A 198 8.63 -16.62 -3.09
C ASP A 198 8.71 -16.97 -4.59
N GLY A 199 9.06 -15.99 -5.42
CA GLY A 199 9.09 -16.10 -6.87
C GLY A 199 7.73 -15.87 -7.57
N SER A 200 6.62 -15.89 -6.83
CA SER A 200 5.28 -15.52 -7.33
C SER A 200 5.02 -14.03 -7.09
N VAL A 201 4.02 -13.47 -7.78
CA VAL A 201 3.74 -12.02 -7.77
C VAL A 201 2.26 -11.77 -7.59
N TYR A 202 1.92 -10.84 -6.68
CA TYR A 202 0.63 -10.17 -6.64
C TYR A 202 0.83 -8.71 -7.07
N ASN A 203 0.18 -8.29 -8.16
CA ASN A 203 0.33 -6.94 -8.69
C ASN A 203 -1.03 -6.29 -8.97
N ALA A 204 -1.49 -5.45 -8.05
CA ALA A 204 -2.66 -4.60 -8.27
C ALA A 204 -2.21 -3.19 -8.70
N THR A 205 -2.67 -2.74 -9.87
CA THR A 205 -2.37 -1.40 -10.42
C THR A 205 -3.48 -0.38 -10.19
N ASP A 206 -4.66 -0.85 -9.77
CA ASP A 206 -5.84 -0.10 -9.33
C ASP A 206 -6.66 -1.07 -8.43
N GLY A 207 -7.84 -0.66 -8.01
CA GLY A 207 -8.76 -1.47 -7.21
C GLY A 207 -8.38 -1.52 -5.74
N ILE A 208 -9.13 -2.34 -4.99
CA ILE A 208 -8.97 -2.48 -3.54
C ILE A 208 -8.93 -3.96 -3.21
N LEU A 209 -7.93 -4.43 -2.45
CA LEU A 209 -8.06 -5.69 -1.72
C LEU A 209 -8.66 -5.42 -0.34
N THR A 210 -9.82 -6.00 -0.05
CA THR A 210 -10.46 -5.92 1.28
C THR A 210 -10.31 -7.24 2.03
N LEU A 211 -9.61 -7.22 3.16
CA LEU A 211 -9.58 -8.32 4.12
C LEU A 211 -10.76 -8.15 5.08
N ASN A 212 -11.73 -9.06 5.00
CA ASN A 212 -13.01 -8.97 5.70
C ASN A 212 -13.34 -10.20 6.56
N GLY A 213 -12.30 -10.92 7.02
CA GLY A 213 -12.44 -12.10 7.84
C GLY A 213 -13.17 -11.85 9.16
N SER A 214 -13.64 -12.95 9.76
CA SER A 214 -14.24 -12.98 11.10
C SER A 214 -13.40 -13.76 12.12
N VAL A 215 -12.28 -14.30 11.66
CA VAL A 215 -11.23 -14.96 12.44
C VAL A 215 -9.91 -14.31 12.04
N ASP A 216 -8.88 -14.49 12.86
CA ASP A 216 -7.54 -13.98 12.56
C ASP A 216 -7.10 -14.39 11.15
N GLN A 217 -6.57 -13.43 10.38
CA GLN A 217 -6.10 -13.64 9.01
C GLN A 217 -4.57 -13.53 8.95
N ALA A 218 -3.95 -14.38 8.14
CA ALA A 218 -2.54 -14.31 7.79
C ALA A 218 -2.36 -13.75 6.37
N MET A 219 -1.37 -12.88 6.21
CA MET A 219 -0.92 -12.34 4.93
C MET A 219 0.56 -12.65 4.78
N ASN A 220 0.88 -13.73 4.07
CA ASN A 220 2.25 -14.19 3.83
C ASN A 220 2.66 -13.79 2.41
N ILE A 221 3.26 -12.61 2.23
CA ILE A 221 3.33 -11.97 0.90
C ILE A 221 4.75 -11.71 0.38
N GLY A 222 5.80 -12.02 1.16
CA GLY A 222 7.18 -11.79 0.77
C GLY A 222 7.43 -10.34 0.35
N SER A 223 8.32 -10.10 -0.63
CA SER A 223 8.61 -8.77 -1.20
C SER A 223 7.95 -8.51 -2.56
N ASN A 224 7.11 -9.44 -3.04
CA ASN A 224 6.61 -9.47 -4.43
C ASN A 224 5.10 -9.21 -4.52
N ALA A 225 4.51 -8.62 -3.49
CA ALA A 225 3.12 -8.21 -3.48
C ALA A 225 3.01 -6.69 -3.42
N THR A 226 2.41 -6.10 -4.46
CA THR A 226 2.09 -4.68 -4.52
C THR A 226 0.59 -4.49 -4.65
N PHE A 227 0.03 -3.68 -3.76
CA PHE A 227 -1.37 -3.31 -3.74
C PHE A 227 -1.52 -1.88 -4.26
N ASP A 228 -2.64 -1.56 -4.90
CA ASP A 228 -3.05 -0.17 -5.10
C ASP A 228 -3.59 0.36 -3.78
N ARG A 229 -4.81 -0.08 -3.42
CA ARG A 229 -5.42 0.14 -2.11
C ARG A 229 -5.62 -1.18 -1.37
N ILE A 230 -5.49 -1.13 -0.05
CA ILE A 230 -5.73 -2.28 0.81
C ILE A 230 -6.48 -1.89 2.08
N TYR A 231 -7.62 -2.55 2.29
CA TYR A 231 -8.52 -2.29 3.41
C TYR A 231 -8.56 -3.49 4.34
N PHE A 232 -8.24 -3.25 5.60
CA PHE A 232 -8.36 -4.21 6.68
C PHE A 232 -9.68 -3.94 7.38
N ASN A 233 -10.77 -4.53 6.88
CA ASN A 233 -12.16 -4.27 7.28
C ASN A 233 -12.87 -5.54 7.76
N PRO A 234 -12.43 -6.13 8.88
CA PRO A 234 -13.02 -7.36 9.37
C PRO A 234 -14.40 -7.12 10.00
N GLY A 235 -15.28 -8.10 9.85
CA GLY A 235 -16.63 -8.08 10.43
C GLY A 235 -16.66 -8.25 11.96
N ALA A 236 -15.51 -8.60 12.56
CA ALA A 236 -15.31 -8.78 13.99
C ALA A 236 -13.90 -8.31 14.38
N ALA A 237 -13.66 -8.10 15.68
CA ALA A 237 -12.33 -7.78 16.18
C ALA A 237 -11.37 -8.97 15.94
N ILE A 238 -10.37 -8.80 15.08
CA ILE A 238 -9.40 -9.85 14.72
C ILE A 238 -7.98 -9.29 14.62
N ASN A 239 -7.00 -10.20 14.69
CA ASN A 239 -5.63 -9.91 14.28
C ASN A 239 -5.45 -10.20 12.79
N ILE A 240 -4.70 -9.33 12.12
CA ILE A 240 -4.24 -9.54 10.76
C ILE A 240 -2.72 -9.50 10.81
N ASN A 241 -2.08 -10.64 10.57
CA ASN A 241 -0.64 -10.81 10.72
C ASN A 241 0.02 -10.82 9.34
N VAL A 242 0.84 -9.81 9.07
CA VAL A 242 1.61 -9.67 7.84
C VAL A 242 3.01 -10.22 8.04
N THR A 243 3.37 -11.22 7.22
CA THR A 243 4.74 -11.71 7.06
C THR A 243 5.24 -11.28 5.68
N GLY A 244 6.27 -10.44 5.67
CA GLY A 244 6.82 -9.83 4.46
C GLY A 244 6.53 -8.33 4.37
N ASP A 245 6.76 -7.77 3.19
CA ASP A 245 6.76 -6.34 2.95
C ASP A 245 5.42 -5.93 2.34
N LEU A 246 4.57 -5.32 3.15
CA LEU A 246 3.34 -4.70 2.68
C LEU A 246 3.64 -3.41 1.90
N VAL A 247 3.40 -3.43 0.59
CA VAL A 247 3.56 -2.28 -0.31
C VAL A 247 2.21 -1.85 -0.86
N ALA A 248 1.73 -0.66 -0.50
CA ALA A 248 0.51 -0.06 -1.03
C ALA A 248 0.80 1.28 -1.72
N ASN A 249 0.40 1.40 -2.98
CA ASN A 249 0.70 2.53 -3.86
C ASN A 249 -0.28 3.69 -3.73
N ASP A 250 -1.41 3.50 -3.04
CA ASP A 250 -2.39 4.52 -2.68
C ASP A 250 -2.78 4.34 -1.19
N LEU A 251 -4.07 4.31 -0.86
CA LEU A 251 -4.56 4.29 0.51
C LEU A 251 -4.52 2.88 1.14
N THR A 252 -3.85 2.79 2.28
CA THR A 252 -4.05 1.72 3.27
C THR A 252 -5.05 2.18 4.32
N LEU A 253 -6.08 1.39 4.61
CA LEU A 253 -7.08 1.69 5.63
C LEU A 253 -7.20 0.54 6.63
N VAL A 254 -6.97 0.84 7.91
CA VAL A 254 -7.14 -0.10 9.02
C VAL A 254 -8.40 0.27 9.79
N TYR A 255 -9.48 -0.50 9.65
CA TYR A 255 -10.76 -0.23 10.33
C TYR A 255 -10.70 -0.55 11.83
N PRO A 256 -11.65 -0.05 12.66
CA PRO A 256 -11.59 -0.17 14.14
C PRO A 256 -11.47 -1.59 14.70
N ASN A 257 -11.99 -2.59 13.97
CA ASN A 257 -11.96 -3.99 14.38
C ASN A 257 -10.68 -4.73 13.92
N ALA A 258 -9.79 -4.09 13.18
CA ALA A 258 -8.53 -4.69 12.75
C ALA A 258 -7.40 -4.35 13.73
N THR A 259 -6.67 -5.38 14.17
CA THR A 259 -5.32 -5.23 14.71
C THR A 259 -4.33 -5.70 13.66
N LEU A 260 -3.70 -4.76 12.96
CA LEU A 260 -2.72 -5.03 11.92
C LEU A 260 -1.32 -5.16 12.54
N ASN A 261 -0.79 -6.37 12.55
CA ASN A 261 0.57 -6.66 13.00
C ASN A 261 1.46 -6.90 11.78
N GLY A 262 2.62 -6.24 11.71
CA GLY A 262 3.56 -6.40 10.60
C GLY A 262 5.01 -6.34 11.05
N SER A 263 5.82 -7.24 10.50
CA SER A 263 7.27 -7.16 10.59
C SER A 263 7.86 -7.16 9.19
N GLY A 264 8.75 -6.21 8.90
CA GLY A 264 9.38 -6.10 7.59
C GLY A 264 9.66 -4.65 7.24
N ASP A 265 9.85 -4.40 5.95
CA ASP A 265 10.08 -3.08 5.38
C ASP A 265 8.83 -2.66 4.59
N HIS A 266 7.88 -2.06 5.30
CA HIS A 266 6.58 -1.68 4.74
C HIS A 266 6.68 -0.35 3.95
N SER A 267 5.87 -0.19 2.91
CA SER A 267 5.81 1.04 2.11
C SER A 267 4.37 1.45 1.84
N PHE A 268 4.03 2.69 2.18
CA PHE A 268 2.68 3.24 2.01
C PHE A 268 2.71 4.58 1.29
N GLN A 269 1.79 4.81 0.35
CA GLN A 269 1.53 6.17 -0.13
C GLN A 269 0.58 6.92 0.82
N GLY A 270 -0.48 6.29 1.32
CA GLY A 270 -1.36 6.90 2.33
C GLY A 270 -1.76 5.88 3.39
N LEU A 271 -2.03 6.35 4.60
CA LEU A 271 -2.48 5.50 5.69
C LEU A 271 -3.57 6.17 6.50
N ARG A 272 -4.72 5.52 6.61
CA ARG A 272 -5.77 5.87 7.58
C ARG A 272 -5.84 4.78 8.64
N GLN A 273 -5.64 5.17 9.90
CA GLN A 273 -5.72 4.28 11.04
C GLN A 273 -6.99 4.56 11.85
N GLU A 274 -7.86 3.58 11.95
CA GLU A 274 -9.03 3.58 12.86
C GLU A 274 -8.95 2.42 13.84
N GLY A 275 -8.31 1.32 13.42
CA GLY A 275 -7.93 0.19 14.25
C GLY A 275 -6.55 0.36 14.90
N THR A 276 -5.95 -0.77 15.25
CA THR A 276 -4.62 -0.82 15.87
C THR A 276 -3.57 -1.22 14.84
N CYS A 277 -2.45 -0.48 14.78
CA CYS A 277 -1.28 -0.81 13.96
C CYS A 277 -0.09 -1.14 14.87
N ASN A 278 0.51 -2.31 14.70
CA ASN A 278 1.69 -2.77 15.43
C ASN A 278 2.78 -3.19 14.45
N PHE A 279 3.47 -2.20 13.86
CA PHE A 279 4.59 -2.49 12.97
C PHE A 279 5.92 -2.56 13.74
N THR A 280 6.80 -3.42 13.25
CA THR A 280 8.21 -3.56 13.63
C THR A 280 9.05 -3.56 12.36
N GLY A 281 10.35 -3.27 12.45
CA GLY A 281 11.19 -3.09 11.25
C GLY A 281 11.12 -1.64 10.77
N SER A 282 10.71 -1.41 9.52
CA SER A 282 10.62 -0.06 8.95
C SER A 282 9.29 0.21 8.23
N ILE A 283 8.92 1.49 8.18
CA ILE A 283 7.82 2.02 7.37
C ILE A 283 8.37 3.15 6.52
N THR A 284 8.16 3.09 5.21
CA THR A 284 8.45 4.18 4.28
C THR A 284 7.14 4.80 3.80
N PHE A 285 6.93 6.09 4.09
CA PHE A 285 5.86 6.87 3.50
C PHE A 285 6.35 7.59 2.25
N THR A 286 5.71 7.28 1.12
CA THR A 286 6.10 7.78 -0.20
C THR A 286 5.29 9.00 -0.66
N GLY A 287 4.20 9.34 0.03
CA GLY A 287 3.36 10.49 -0.30
C GLY A 287 2.14 10.67 0.61
N GLY A 288 1.08 11.27 0.06
CA GLY A 288 -0.27 11.23 0.62
C GLY A 288 -0.45 11.85 2.01
N THR A 289 -1.49 11.35 2.69
CA THR A 289 -1.87 11.78 4.05
C THR A 289 -1.89 10.56 4.96
N VAL A 290 -1.38 10.76 6.16
CA VAL A 290 -1.36 9.79 7.26
C VAL A 290 -2.17 10.39 8.41
N TYR A 291 -3.25 9.72 8.79
CA TYR A 291 -4.23 10.26 9.72
C TYR A 291 -5.05 9.16 10.40
N ASP A 292 -5.64 9.49 11.52
CA ASP A 292 -6.73 8.79 12.17
C ASP A 292 -8.02 9.63 12.11
N ASN A 293 -9.16 8.96 12.22
CA ASN A 293 -10.48 9.59 12.27
C ASN A 293 -11.21 9.29 13.59
N ASP A 294 -10.61 8.48 14.45
CA ASP A 294 -11.12 8.09 15.76
C ASP A 294 -10.16 8.64 16.83
N ASP A 295 -10.72 9.10 17.97
CA ASP A 295 -10.04 9.66 19.17
C ASP A 295 -9.19 8.61 19.93
N ASN A 296 -8.53 7.72 19.19
CA ASN A 296 -7.67 6.65 19.70
C ASN A 296 -6.21 7.09 19.63
N ALA A 297 -5.33 6.44 20.40
CA ALA A 297 -3.91 6.70 20.31
C ALA A 297 -3.38 6.32 18.91
N PHE A 298 -3.01 7.30 18.09
CA PHE A 298 -2.34 7.06 16.82
C PHE A 298 -0.92 6.54 17.05
N SER A 299 -0.76 5.22 16.97
CA SER A 299 0.55 4.55 17.07
C SER A 299 0.74 3.58 15.91
N LEU A 300 1.96 3.58 15.36
CA LEU A 300 2.40 2.65 14.31
C LEU A 300 3.32 1.54 14.85
N GLY A 301 3.39 1.37 16.17
CA GLY A 301 4.25 0.39 16.81
C GLY A 301 5.68 0.91 17.03
N THR A 302 6.68 0.05 16.79
CA THR A 302 8.11 0.31 17.08
C THR A 302 8.98 0.41 15.83
N ALA A 303 8.37 0.46 14.65
CA ALA A 303 9.10 0.60 13.40
C ALA A 303 9.82 1.96 13.29
N ASP A 304 10.95 1.95 12.60
CA ASP A 304 11.59 3.17 12.09
C ASP A 304 10.73 3.74 10.94
N ILE A 305 10.48 5.04 10.97
CA ILE A 305 9.67 5.72 9.95
C ILE A 305 10.57 6.58 9.07
N THR A 306 10.45 6.38 7.76
CA THR A 306 11.11 7.19 6.73
C THR A 306 10.06 7.90 5.87
N ILE A 307 10.20 9.20 5.73
CA ILE A 307 9.43 10.03 4.80
C ILE A 307 10.27 10.18 3.54
N SER A 308 9.94 9.46 2.47
CA SER A 308 10.68 9.47 1.20
C SER A 308 10.01 10.31 0.12
N GLY A 309 8.86 10.91 0.41
CA GLY A 309 8.13 11.80 -0.49
C GLY A 309 7.33 12.85 0.26
N SER A 310 6.38 13.49 -0.41
CA SER A 310 5.56 14.56 0.17
C SER A 310 4.44 14.03 1.05
N VAL A 311 4.64 14.01 2.37
CA VAL A 311 3.71 13.40 3.33
C VAL A 311 3.07 14.44 4.24
N ASN A 312 1.77 14.29 4.50
CA ASN A 312 1.03 15.09 5.48
C ASN A 312 0.57 14.20 6.64
N PHE A 313 1.00 14.53 7.85
CA PHE A 313 0.42 14.00 9.08
C PHE A 313 -0.72 14.92 9.50
N SER A 314 -1.94 14.37 9.50
CA SER A 314 -3.18 15.13 9.65
C SER A 314 -4.14 14.42 10.61
N SER A 315 -3.71 14.23 11.85
CA SER A 315 -4.44 13.49 12.90
C SER A 315 -5.50 14.32 13.65
N GLY A 316 -5.97 15.45 13.12
CA GLY A 316 -6.76 16.40 13.91
C GLY A 316 -5.98 16.83 15.17
N ASP A 317 -6.61 16.78 16.35
CA ASP A 317 -5.97 17.08 17.64
C ASP A 317 -5.10 15.92 18.19
N ASP A 318 -5.11 14.74 17.55
CA ASP A 318 -4.43 13.55 18.06
C ASP A 318 -2.93 13.56 17.81
N ASN A 319 -2.17 12.96 18.74
CA ASN A 319 -0.73 12.87 18.67
C ASN A 319 -0.29 11.53 18.07
N ILE A 320 0.60 11.59 17.07
CA ILE A 320 1.22 10.40 16.48
C ILE A 320 2.38 9.97 17.37
N THR A 321 2.36 8.71 17.81
CA THR A 321 3.48 8.11 18.55
C THR A 321 4.38 7.33 17.59
N VAL A 322 5.67 7.66 17.63
CA VAL A 322 6.72 6.94 16.89
C VAL A 322 7.59 6.18 17.89
N GLY A 323 7.58 4.86 17.81
CA GLY A 323 8.39 4.02 18.68
C GLY A 323 9.87 3.95 18.27
N GLY A 324 10.16 4.05 16.96
CA GLY A 324 11.52 4.05 16.40
C GLY A 324 12.07 5.45 16.09
N ASN A 325 12.92 5.54 15.08
CA ASN A 325 13.40 6.80 14.51
C ASN A 325 12.36 7.41 13.56
N LEU A 326 12.42 8.72 13.35
CA LEU A 326 11.68 9.43 12.30
C LEU A 326 12.65 10.19 11.41
N THR A 327 12.75 9.79 10.14
CA THR A 327 13.65 10.41 9.16
C THR A 327 12.87 11.09 8.05
N VAL A 328 13.15 12.36 7.78
CA VAL A 328 12.66 13.08 6.60
C VAL A 328 13.75 13.07 5.53
N ASP A 329 13.61 12.17 4.56
CA ASP A 329 14.60 11.90 3.51
C ASP A 329 14.14 12.30 2.10
N GLY A 330 12.85 12.58 1.91
CA GLY A 330 12.30 13.00 0.61
C GLY A 330 11.31 14.15 0.71
N ASN A 331 11.63 15.24 0.03
CA ASN A 331 10.86 16.47 -0.12
C ASN A 331 10.43 17.12 1.21
N TYR A 332 9.33 16.66 1.81
CA TYR A 332 8.83 17.25 3.05
C TYR A 332 7.90 16.35 3.86
N LEU A 333 7.88 16.61 5.17
CA LEU A 333 6.84 16.17 6.11
C LEU A 333 6.05 17.40 6.59
N VAL A 334 4.72 17.32 6.60
CA VAL A 334 3.85 18.36 7.17
C VAL A 334 3.14 17.85 8.42
N LEU A 335 3.21 18.61 9.51
CA LEU A 335 2.45 18.39 10.74
C LEU A 335 1.36 19.47 10.86
N ASN A 336 0.12 19.17 10.50
CA ASN A 336 -0.94 20.18 10.39
C ASN A 336 -1.50 20.66 11.74
N GLU A 337 -2.01 19.77 12.59
CA GLU A 337 -2.72 20.14 13.82
C GLU A 337 -2.14 19.35 15.01
N GLY A 338 -2.11 18.02 14.92
CA GLY A 338 -1.47 17.12 15.87
C GLY A 338 0.06 17.22 15.92
N SER A 339 0.64 16.74 17.02
CA SER A 339 2.09 16.63 17.20
C SER A 339 2.59 15.20 16.98
N VAL A 340 3.90 15.05 16.80
CA VAL A 340 4.56 13.75 16.79
C VAL A 340 5.35 13.58 18.09
N THR A 341 5.16 12.46 18.77
CA THR A 341 5.90 12.11 19.98
C THR A 341 6.74 10.86 19.76
N GLY A 342 8.06 11.00 19.83
CA GLY A 342 9.00 9.89 19.85
C GLY A 342 9.04 9.19 21.21
N SER A 343 9.56 7.96 21.22
CA SER A 343 9.78 7.15 22.44
C SER A 343 11.27 6.98 22.75
N GLY A 344 12.07 8.05 22.64
CA GLY A 344 13.52 7.98 22.49
C GLY A 344 13.91 8.13 21.01
N GLY A 345 14.82 7.34 20.48
CA GLY A 345 15.18 7.41 19.04
C GLY A 345 15.66 8.79 18.56
N THR A 346 15.69 8.97 17.24
CA THR A 346 16.15 10.19 16.56
C THR A 346 15.07 10.74 15.63
N LEU A 347 14.80 12.04 15.72
CA LEU A 347 14.20 12.80 14.63
C LEU A 347 15.32 13.35 13.75
N GLN A 348 15.34 13.00 12.48
CA GLN A 348 16.33 13.48 11.52
C GLN A 348 15.66 14.12 10.31
N VAL A 349 16.11 15.31 9.92
CA VAL A 349 15.75 15.95 8.65
C VAL A 349 17.02 16.02 7.80
N ASN A 350 17.03 15.27 6.70
CA ASN A 350 18.19 15.19 5.81
C ASN A 350 18.35 16.44 4.95
N SER A 351 19.54 16.62 4.39
CA SER A 351 19.91 17.73 3.52
C SER A 351 18.86 17.97 2.42
N GLY A 352 18.44 19.22 2.26
CA GLY A 352 17.48 19.65 1.25
C GLY A 352 16.01 19.36 1.55
N ASN A 353 15.69 18.66 2.65
CA ASN A 353 14.31 18.33 3.01
C ASN A 353 13.72 19.30 4.03
N THR A 354 12.39 19.34 4.13
CA THR A 354 11.66 20.28 5.00
C THR A 354 10.69 19.59 5.96
N LEU A 355 10.75 19.98 7.23
CA LEU A 355 9.71 19.72 8.23
C LEU A 355 8.82 20.96 8.37
N TYR A 356 7.55 20.86 7.98
CA TYR A 356 6.54 21.90 8.20
C TYR A 356 5.82 21.67 9.53
N VAL A 357 5.76 22.72 10.34
CA VAL A 357 5.17 22.75 11.67
C VAL A 357 4.02 23.74 11.64
N ARG A 358 2.79 23.24 11.54
CA ARG A 358 1.59 24.04 11.24
C ARG A 358 0.55 24.09 12.36
N GLY A 359 0.85 23.54 13.54
CA GLY A 359 0.05 23.68 14.74
C GLY A 359 0.57 24.77 15.68
N VAL A 360 -0.17 25.03 16.76
CA VAL A 360 0.17 26.04 17.77
C VAL A 360 1.46 25.69 18.50
N ASP A 361 1.62 24.44 18.93
CA ASP A 361 2.83 23.88 19.55
C ASP A 361 2.94 22.40 19.20
N ASN A 362 3.26 22.11 17.94
CA ASN A 362 3.29 20.74 17.43
C ASN A 362 4.64 20.32 16.81
N PHE A 363 5.72 21.01 17.18
CA PHE A 363 7.05 20.51 16.86
C PHE A 363 7.24 19.13 17.54
N PRO A 364 7.84 18.14 16.86
CA PRO A 364 7.97 16.81 17.44
C PRO A 364 8.71 16.80 18.79
N THR A 365 8.22 16.03 19.74
CA THR A 365 8.82 15.88 21.08
C THR A 365 9.12 14.41 21.40
N GLY A 366 9.67 14.11 22.57
CA GLY A 366 9.93 12.73 23.01
C GLY A 366 11.11 12.03 22.33
N PHE A 367 11.71 12.65 21.30
CA PHE A 367 12.92 12.13 20.67
C PHE A 367 14.17 12.33 21.55
N GLY A 368 15.05 11.33 21.59
CA GLY A 368 16.32 11.40 22.34
C GLY A 368 17.35 12.31 21.67
N LEU A 369 17.25 12.45 20.35
CA LEU A 369 18.08 13.33 19.52
C LEU A 369 17.22 13.95 18.42
N VAL A 370 17.47 15.24 18.14
CA VAL A 370 16.89 15.95 16.99
C VAL A 370 18.04 16.46 16.12
N VAL A 371 18.05 16.09 14.85
CA VAL A 371 19.11 16.40 13.89
C VAL A 371 18.53 17.07 12.66
N PHE A 372 19.07 18.24 12.33
CA PHE A 372 19.00 18.80 10.98
C PHE A 372 20.38 18.60 10.36
N GLU A 373 20.48 17.77 9.31
CA GLU A 373 21.76 17.23 8.83
C GLU A 373 22.78 18.31 8.44
N ASP A 374 22.32 19.36 7.79
CA ASP A 374 23.14 20.49 7.40
C ASP A 374 22.33 21.79 7.29
N ASN A 375 22.99 22.85 6.83
CA ASN A 375 22.39 24.16 6.60
C ASN A 375 21.39 24.21 5.43
N THR A 376 20.97 23.09 4.85
CA THR A 376 19.91 22.99 3.83
C THR A 376 18.67 22.25 4.34
N ALA A 377 18.80 21.46 5.41
CA ALA A 377 17.67 20.86 6.13
C ALA A 377 16.87 21.95 6.86
N ARG A 378 15.54 21.99 6.68
CA ARG A 378 14.72 23.13 7.07
C ARG A 378 13.59 22.76 8.03
N ALA A 379 13.43 23.53 9.11
CA ALA A 379 12.18 23.63 9.84
C ALA A 379 11.39 24.86 9.36
N ASN A 380 10.10 24.70 9.10
CA ASN A 380 9.23 25.77 8.62
C ASN A 380 7.97 25.91 9.50
N TYR A 381 7.87 27.01 10.24
CA TYR A 381 6.72 27.37 11.06
C TYR A 381 5.84 28.35 10.30
N ASP A 382 4.81 27.85 9.61
CA ASP A 382 3.98 28.62 8.69
C ASP A 382 2.46 28.54 8.98
N MET A 383 2.06 28.21 10.22
CA MET A 383 0.64 28.34 10.61
C MET A 383 0.20 29.80 10.54
N ALA A 384 -1.04 30.02 10.09
CA ALA A 384 -1.69 31.33 10.21
C ALA A 384 -2.12 31.53 11.68
N GLY A 385 -1.31 32.25 12.46
CA GLY A 385 -1.59 32.50 13.87
C GLY A 385 -0.37 32.33 14.76
N ASN A 386 -0.61 32.36 16.07
CA ASN A 386 0.47 32.30 17.05
C ASN A 386 1.05 30.88 17.12
N GLN A 387 2.37 30.74 17.07
CA GLN A 387 3.04 29.45 17.22
C GLN A 387 4.16 29.52 18.25
N THR A 388 4.39 28.39 18.91
CA THR A 388 5.60 28.13 19.69
C THR A 388 6.69 27.60 18.76
N VAL A 389 7.84 28.25 18.76
CA VAL A 389 9.05 27.81 18.05
C VAL A 389 9.94 27.10 19.06
N ARG A 390 10.28 25.83 18.78
CA ARG A 390 10.99 24.99 19.74
C ARG A 390 12.44 25.43 19.88
N GLY A 391 12.89 25.68 21.11
CA GLY A 391 14.28 25.96 21.46
C GLY A 391 15.01 24.73 22.01
N ASN A 392 16.28 24.93 22.40
CA ASN A 392 17.21 23.89 22.81
C ASN A 392 17.49 22.82 21.73
N ILE A 393 17.38 23.21 20.46
CA ILE A 393 17.75 22.39 19.31
C ILE A 393 18.57 23.23 18.33
N THR A 394 19.50 22.57 17.64
CA THR A 394 20.28 23.18 16.55
C THR A 394 19.55 22.96 15.23
N TYR A 395 19.16 24.05 14.59
CA TYR A 395 18.49 24.04 13.29
C TYR A 395 19.49 24.18 12.15
N GLY A 396 19.26 23.43 11.06
CA GLY A 396 19.93 23.67 9.79
C GLY A 396 19.48 24.98 9.16
N ARG A 397 18.18 25.13 8.89
CA ARG A 397 17.52 26.41 8.58
C ARG A 397 16.23 26.53 9.37
N LEU A 398 15.90 27.75 9.77
CA LEU A 398 14.64 28.06 10.43
C LEU A 398 13.89 29.11 9.62
N ALA A 399 12.68 28.78 9.17
CA ALA A 399 11.81 29.71 8.49
C ALA A 399 10.51 29.89 9.25
N LEU A 400 10.12 31.15 9.43
CA LEU A 400 8.93 31.58 10.13
C LEU A 400 8.07 32.40 9.18
N GLY A 401 6.77 32.13 9.12
CA GLY A 401 5.92 32.82 8.15
C GLY A 401 4.43 32.81 8.42
N ASN A 402 3.72 33.21 7.36
CA ASN A 402 2.26 33.32 7.28
C ASN A 402 1.65 34.51 8.06
N SER A 403 1.45 34.39 9.37
CA SER A 403 0.96 35.49 10.21
C SER A 403 1.10 35.16 11.71
N GLY A 404 0.82 36.15 12.57
CA GLY A 404 0.77 35.97 14.03
C GLY A 404 2.12 36.11 14.73
N THR A 405 2.12 35.81 16.03
CA THR A 405 3.32 35.87 16.87
C THR A 405 3.98 34.49 16.96
N LYS A 406 5.24 34.40 16.58
CA LYS A 406 6.08 33.20 16.73
C LYS A 406 6.91 33.38 18.00
N THR A 407 6.62 32.63 19.06
CA THR A 407 7.28 32.78 20.36
C THR A 407 8.22 31.60 20.59
N VAL A 408 9.49 31.88 20.86
CA VAL A 408 10.45 30.82 21.19
C VAL A 408 10.25 30.34 22.64
N ASP A 409 10.41 29.05 22.89
CA ASP A 409 10.33 28.47 24.24
C ASP A 409 11.70 28.10 24.84
N GLY A 410 12.78 28.41 24.14
CA GLY A 410 14.15 28.23 24.60
C GLY A 410 15.18 28.94 23.72
N PRO A 411 16.48 28.82 24.05
CA PRO A 411 17.59 29.20 23.20
C PRO A 411 17.43 28.65 21.78
N LEU A 412 17.74 29.47 20.78
CA LEU A 412 17.82 29.02 19.39
C LEU A 412 19.29 28.93 19.00
N ASP A 413 19.64 27.86 18.32
CA ASP A 413 20.94 27.68 17.66
C ASP A 413 20.66 27.34 16.19
N ILE A 414 21.17 28.15 15.26
CA ILE A 414 20.82 28.06 13.84
C ILE A 414 22.10 28.12 13.01
N ASP A 415 22.46 26.99 12.40
CA ASP A 415 23.67 26.85 11.60
C ASP A 415 23.57 27.54 10.23
N GLY A 416 22.36 27.60 9.67
CA GLY A 416 22.04 28.26 8.41
C GLY A 416 21.22 29.52 8.61
N TYR A 417 20.22 29.74 7.76
CA TYR A 417 19.47 31.00 7.70
C TYR A 417 18.28 31.02 8.65
N LEU A 418 17.99 32.22 9.17
CA LEU A 418 16.73 32.55 9.81
C LEU A 418 15.89 33.42 8.85
N ASP A 419 14.85 32.84 8.27
CA ASP A 419 13.93 33.50 7.35
C ASP A 419 12.65 33.96 8.07
N LEU A 420 12.36 35.25 8.05
CA LEU A 420 11.11 35.85 8.54
C LEU A 420 10.28 36.33 7.36
N ASN A 421 9.06 35.82 7.24
CA ASN A 421 8.18 36.08 6.10
C ASN A 421 6.80 36.58 6.56
N ASN A 422 6.13 37.32 5.70
CA ASN A 422 4.72 37.71 5.79
C ASN A 422 4.34 38.48 7.07
N GLY A 423 5.18 39.42 7.51
CA GLY A 423 4.85 40.37 8.57
C GLY A 423 4.66 39.75 9.96
N ILE A 424 5.22 38.57 10.21
CA ILE A 424 5.14 37.91 11.52
C ILE A 424 5.82 38.72 12.62
N SER A 425 5.43 38.47 13.88
CA SER A 425 6.15 38.96 15.05
C SER A 425 6.92 37.82 15.71
N LEU A 426 8.25 37.82 15.60
CA LEU A 426 9.12 36.90 16.32
C LEU A 426 9.40 37.43 17.73
N ASN A 427 9.00 36.69 18.75
CA ASN A 427 9.31 36.94 20.15
C ASN A 427 10.41 35.97 20.62
N LEU A 428 11.61 36.50 20.80
CA LEU A 428 12.81 35.80 21.27
C LEU A 428 12.87 35.65 22.80
N SER A 429 11.92 36.26 23.53
CA SER A 429 11.85 36.17 25.00
C SER A 429 13.14 36.68 25.67
N THR A 430 13.66 35.97 26.68
CA THR A 430 14.83 36.33 27.50
C THR A 430 16.06 35.44 27.26
N PHE A 431 16.03 34.61 26.22
CA PHE A 431 17.06 33.60 25.99
C PHE A 431 18.28 34.14 25.24
N ASN A 432 19.37 33.36 25.25
CA ASN A 432 20.52 33.58 24.40
C ASN A 432 20.36 32.78 23.11
N HIS A 433 20.58 33.42 21.96
CA HIS A 433 20.44 32.83 20.64
C HIS A 433 21.75 32.94 19.86
N THR A 434 22.02 31.93 19.03
CA THR A 434 23.14 31.89 18.07
C THR A 434 22.60 31.70 16.66
N LEU A 435 23.23 32.36 15.71
CA LEU A 435 22.92 32.29 14.29
C LEU A 435 24.23 32.35 13.52
N ALA A 436 24.55 31.29 12.78
CA ALA A 436 25.75 31.20 11.94
C ALA A 436 25.49 31.60 10.48
N GLY A 437 24.23 31.66 10.03
CA GLY A 437 23.87 32.20 8.72
C GLY A 437 23.37 33.64 8.74
N ASP A 438 22.63 34.01 7.70
CA ASP A 438 21.98 35.30 7.55
C ASP A 438 20.61 35.34 8.26
N LEU A 439 20.24 36.53 8.71
CA LEU A 439 18.90 36.88 9.14
C LEU A 439 18.20 37.60 8.00
N TYR A 440 17.24 36.93 7.37
CA TYR A 440 16.44 37.46 6.27
C TYR A 440 15.07 37.87 6.77
N ASN A 441 14.73 39.14 6.65
CA ASN A 441 13.36 39.63 6.83
C ASN A 441 12.79 40.03 5.49
N GLN A 442 11.95 39.18 4.93
CA GLN A 442 11.52 39.29 3.54
C GLN A 442 10.32 40.24 3.35
N THR A 443 9.50 40.43 4.38
CA THR A 443 8.29 41.28 4.33
C THR A 443 7.88 41.73 5.73
N ASP A 444 8.23 42.96 6.14
CA ASP A 444 7.67 43.67 7.30
C ASP A 444 7.66 42.92 8.66
N ALA A 445 8.44 41.85 8.84
CA ALA A 445 8.41 41.08 10.07
C ALA A 445 9.09 41.85 11.20
N SER A 446 8.66 41.65 12.44
CA SER A 446 9.26 42.30 13.60
C SER A 446 9.89 41.27 14.54
N ILE A 447 11.05 41.59 15.10
CA ILE A 447 11.75 40.81 16.12
C ILE A 447 11.72 41.58 17.43
N SER A 448 11.36 40.89 18.51
CA SER A 448 11.41 41.44 19.86
C SER A 448 12.12 40.47 20.80
N GLN A 449 13.09 40.99 21.55
CA GLN A 449 13.80 40.29 22.59
C GLN A 449 13.79 41.16 23.85
N THR A 450 13.29 40.60 24.95
CA THR A 450 13.11 41.35 26.22
C THR A 450 14.23 41.09 27.23
N GLY A 451 15.13 40.16 26.92
CA GLY A 451 16.36 39.87 27.68
C GLY A 451 17.27 38.89 26.94
N GLY A 452 18.49 38.67 27.45
CA GLY A 452 19.44 37.75 26.82
C GLY A 452 20.22 38.38 25.66
N THR A 453 20.90 37.54 24.89
CA THR A 453 21.83 37.94 23.82
C THR A 453 21.47 37.28 22.49
N PHE A 454 21.42 38.05 21.40
CA PHE A 454 21.39 37.50 20.04
C PHE A 454 22.79 37.59 19.44
N THR A 455 23.37 36.45 19.07
CA THR A 455 24.77 36.36 18.59
C THR A 455 24.81 35.90 17.14
N PHE A 456 25.38 36.74 16.28
CA PHE A 456 25.85 36.32 14.96
C PHE A 456 27.23 35.66 15.13
N ASP A 457 27.31 34.33 14.97
CA ASP A 457 28.46 33.54 15.42
C ASP A 457 29.15 32.69 14.34
N ALA A 458 28.91 32.99 13.07
CA ALA A 458 29.56 32.27 11.98
C ALA A 458 31.10 32.29 12.14
N PRO A 459 31.77 31.12 12.20
CA PRO A 459 33.20 31.04 12.51
C PRO A 459 34.06 31.59 11.37
N ASP A 460 33.61 31.42 10.12
CA ASP A 460 34.32 31.83 8.93
C ASP A 460 33.37 32.12 7.74
N ALA A 461 32.31 32.90 7.98
CA ALA A 461 31.40 33.34 6.94
C ALA A 461 30.97 34.81 7.12
N ASN A 462 30.62 35.44 5.99
CA ASN A 462 29.90 36.71 6.03
C ASN A 462 28.52 36.45 6.60
N GLN A 463 27.97 37.44 7.31
CA GLN A 463 26.59 37.40 7.75
C GLN A 463 25.91 38.73 7.45
N ARG A 464 24.61 38.65 7.22
CA ARG A 464 23.75 39.78 6.91
C ARG A 464 22.52 39.76 7.80
N MET A 465 22.17 40.92 8.33
CA MET A 465 20.83 41.24 8.81
C MET A 465 20.17 42.08 7.71
N GLU A 466 19.34 41.42 6.88
CA GLU A 466 18.62 42.06 5.79
C GLU A 466 17.26 42.57 6.27
N ASP A 467 16.85 43.75 5.78
CA ASP A 467 15.52 44.29 5.95
C ASP A 467 14.86 44.56 4.59
N LYS A 468 13.68 43.98 4.40
CA LYS A 468 12.75 44.34 3.34
C LYS A 468 11.43 44.73 3.99
N GLY A 469 11.29 46.03 4.25
CA GLY A 469 10.04 46.62 4.71
C GLY A 469 10.21 47.63 5.84
N THR A 470 9.24 47.64 6.74
CA THR A 470 9.04 48.57 7.86
C THR A 470 9.06 47.87 9.21
N GLY A 471 9.35 46.56 9.24
CA GLY A 471 9.46 45.76 10.44
C GLY A 471 10.53 46.29 11.42
N THR A 472 10.44 45.93 12.70
CA THR A 472 11.36 46.41 13.75
C THR A 472 12.26 45.30 14.28
N TYR A 473 13.48 45.66 14.68
CA TYR A 473 14.45 44.75 15.30
C TYR A 473 14.80 45.26 16.68
N MET A 474 14.22 44.65 17.71
CA MET A 474 14.49 45.01 19.11
C MET A 474 15.26 43.88 19.78
N PHE A 475 16.55 44.09 19.98
CA PHE A 475 17.42 43.15 20.71
C PHE A 475 17.72 43.71 22.11
N SER A 476 17.81 42.85 23.12
CA SER A 476 18.30 43.29 24.44
C SER A 476 19.81 43.41 24.46
N THR A 477 20.51 42.55 23.71
CA THR A 477 21.95 42.61 23.50
C THR A 477 22.23 41.94 22.16
N LEU A 478 22.93 42.64 21.27
CA LEU A 478 23.31 42.13 19.95
C LEU A 478 24.84 41.98 19.89
N VAL A 479 25.31 40.77 19.59
CA VAL A 479 26.73 40.43 19.55
C VAL A 479 27.11 39.88 18.18
N PHE A 480 28.28 40.27 17.70
CA PHE A 480 28.92 39.70 16.52
C PHE A 480 30.21 39.03 16.95
N THR A 481 30.34 37.74 16.68
CA THR A 481 31.59 37.01 16.92
C THR A 481 32.19 36.52 15.61
N ASN A 482 33.49 36.29 15.65
CA ASN A 482 34.27 35.78 14.53
C ASN A 482 35.46 35.03 15.13
N THR A 483 35.21 33.80 15.57
CA THR A 483 36.11 33.07 16.47
C THR A 483 37.29 32.41 15.77
N ALA A 484 37.17 32.10 14.47
CA ALA A 484 38.22 31.45 13.70
C ALA A 484 38.22 31.82 12.19
N PRO A 485 38.27 33.12 11.82
CA PRO A 485 38.25 33.51 10.42
C PRO A 485 39.52 33.07 9.68
N THR A 486 39.35 32.45 8.52
CA THR A 486 40.46 32.19 7.57
C THR A 486 40.56 33.27 6.50
N ALA A 487 39.53 34.12 6.37
CA ALA A 487 39.50 35.28 5.49
C ALA A 487 38.84 36.49 6.18
N VAL A 488 38.95 37.68 5.57
CA VAL A 488 38.18 38.86 6.01
C VAL A 488 36.70 38.55 5.86
N ARG A 489 35.95 38.61 6.97
CA ARG A 489 34.51 38.41 7.02
C ARG A 489 33.79 39.68 7.38
N THR A 490 32.67 39.92 6.71
CA THR A 490 31.83 41.10 6.91
C THR A 490 30.54 40.71 7.61
N LYS A 491 30.12 41.52 8.59
CA LYS A 491 28.81 41.42 9.22
C LYS A 491 28.03 42.69 8.83
N ASN A 492 27.05 42.56 7.94
CA ASN A 492 26.30 43.68 7.39
C ASN A 492 24.97 43.84 8.12
N ILE A 493 24.67 45.06 8.55
CA ILE A 493 23.34 45.44 9.04
C ILE A 493 22.73 46.35 7.98
N ASP A 494 21.84 45.79 7.17
CA ASP A 494 21.07 46.55 6.18
C ASP A 494 19.68 46.92 6.72
N ALA A 495 19.42 46.63 8.01
CA ALA A 495 18.16 46.91 8.67
C ALA A 495 18.00 48.37 9.08
N THR A 496 16.81 48.92 8.81
CA THR A 496 16.55 50.36 8.98
C THR A 496 16.00 50.72 10.37
N ASN A 497 15.34 49.78 11.05
CA ASN A 497 14.69 49.99 12.34
C ASN A 497 15.27 49.09 13.45
N VAL A 498 16.58 49.21 13.70
CA VAL A 498 17.27 48.45 14.75
C VAL A 498 17.38 49.25 16.04
N SER A 499 16.94 48.65 17.15
CA SER A 499 17.14 49.13 18.52
C SER A 499 17.85 48.06 19.33
N VAL A 500 18.87 48.47 20.09
CA VAL A 500 19.66 47.63 21.00
C VAL A 500 19.72 48.28 22.37
#